data_AF-A0A6N2DGF5-F1
#
_entry.id   AF-A0A6N2DGF5-F1
#
_cell.length_a   1.000
_cell.length_b   1.000
_cell.length_c   1.000
_cell.angle_alpha   90.00
_cell.angle_beta   90.00
_cell.angle_gamma   90.00
#
_symmetry.space_group_name_H-M   'P 1'
#
loop_
_entity.id
_entity.type
_entity.pdbx_description
1 polymer ?
#
loop_
_entity_poly.entity_id
_entity_poly.type
_entity_poly.pdbx_seq_one_letter_code
_entity_poly.pdbx_strand_id
1 'polypeptide(L)'
;MDVHETMLRVAWESSIGTSRAAQRVFRAVVDRHREPHRRYHGLRHVEWVVRHVGELAEHEPVVDRGSILAAAFFHDAVYQPTATATGPIDHEKVSNEQ
;
A
#
# COMPACT_ATOMS: atom_id res chain seq x y z
N MET A 1 15.26 -9.72 14.33
CA MET A 1 14.49 -8.58 13.76
C MET A 1 14.21 -8.93 12.32
N ASP A 2 12.96 -8.85 11.87
CA ASP A 2 12.57 -9.20 10.49
C ASP A 2 13.22 -8.24 9.50
N VAL A 3 13.94 -8.74 8.50
CA VAL A 3 14.65 -7.92 7.50
C VAL A 3 13.67 -7.06 6.70
N HIS A 4 12.49 -7.60 6.38
CA HIS A 4 11.48 -6.90 5.59
C HIS A 4 10.93 -5.69 6.36
N GLU A 5 10.69 -5.84 7.67
CA GLU A 5 10.26 -4.71 8.50
C GLU A 5 11.33 -3.62 8.58
N THR A 6 12.61 -4.00 8.72
CA THR A 6 13.72 -3.03 8.75
C THR A 6 13.79 -2.23 7.45
N MET A 7 13.70 -2.90 6.30
CA MET A 7 13.69 -2.23 4.99
C MET A 7 12.48 -1.30 4.83
N LEU A 8 11.29 -1.77 5.23
CA LEU A 8 10.07 -0.97 5.24
C LEU A 8 10.19 0.25 6.15
N ARG A 9 10.84 0.13 7.31
CA ARG A 9 11.06 1.24 8.25
C ARG A 9 11.96 2.31 7.62
N VAL A 10 13.07 1.91 7.01
CA VAL A 10 13.98 2.84 6.31
C VAL A 10 13.25 3.58 5.20
N ALA A 11 12.47 2.86 4.38
CA ALA A 11 11.68 3.47 3.31
C ALA A 11 10.62 4.44 3.84
N TRP A 12 9.93 4.09 4.93
CA TRP A 12 8.93 4.97 5.56
C TRP A 12 9.57 6.25 6.09
N GLU A 13 10.66 6.14 6.83
CA GLU A 13 11.32 7.28 7.47
C GLU A 13 11.91 8.26 6.45
N SER A 14 12.41 7.76 5.31
CA SER A 14 12.99 8.58 4.25
C SER A 14 11.95 9.27 3.36
N SER A 15 10.72 8.74 3.26
CA SER A 15 9.71 9.22 2.30
C SER A 15 8.47 9.85 2.93
N ILE A 16 8.02 9.36 4.08
CA ILE A 16 6.78 9.78 4.75
C ILE A 16 7.12 10.54 6.03
N GLY A 17 8.14 10.09 6.77
CA GLY A 17 8.76 10.84 7.85
C GLY A 17 8.81 10.12 9.20
N THR A 18 9.45 10.79 10.16
CA THR A 18 9.90 10.20 11.44
C THR A 18 9.11 10.67 12.65
N SER A 19 8.08 11.50 12.46
CA SER A 19 7.28 12.03 13.58
C SER A 19 6.65 10.90 14.41
N ARG A 20 6.36 11.13 15.69
CA ARG A 20 5.69 10.12 16.54
C ARG A 20 4.36 9.66 15.94
N ALA A 21 3.64 10.56 15.26
CA ALA A 21 2.41 10.22 14.57
C ALA A 21 2.69 9.28 13.38
N ALA A 22 3.67 9.61 12.54
CA ALA A 22 4.08 8.78 11.41
C ALA A 22 4.54 7.39 11.87
N GLN A 23 5.34 7.29 12.94
CA GLN A 23 5.77 6.00 13.50
C GLN A 23 4.61 5.15 14.04
N ARG A 24 3.56 5.77 14.61
CA ARG A 24 2.36 5.04 15.04
C ARG A 24 1.63 4.44 13.83
N VAL A 25 1.51 5.22 12.76
CA VAL A 25 0.87 4.78 11.51
C VAL A 25 1.68 3.67 10.86
N PHE A 26 3.01 3.80 10.79
CA PHE A 26 3.92 2.75 10.30
C PHE A 26 3.70 1.42 11.02
N ARG A 27 3.67 1.43 12.36
CA ARG A 27 3.43 0.20 13.14
C ARG A 27 2.06 -0.39 12.81
N ALA A 28 1.03 0.45 12.76
CA ALA A 28 -0.32 -0.01 12.48
C ALA A 28 -0.44 -0.69 11.10
N VAL A 29 0.18 -0.13 10.05
CA VAL A 29 0.16 -0.75 8.71
C VAL A 29 0.98 -2.03 8.65
N VAL A 30 2.17 -2.05 9.26
CA VAL A 30 3.01 -3.27 9.37
C VAL A 30 2.26 -4.39 10.10
N ASP A 31 1.55 -4.09 11.18
CA ASP A 31 0.76 -5.07 11.92
C ASP A 31 -0.36 -5.68 11.06
N ARG A 32 -0.98 -4.92 10.15
CA ARG A 32 -1.96 -5.47 9.19
C ARG A 32 -1.32 -6.51 8.27
N HIS A 33 -0.13 -6.25 7.75
CA HIS A 33 0.58 -7.20 6.88
C HIS A 33 1.18 -8.40 7.63
N ARG A 34 1.18 -8.37 8.97
CA ARG A 34 1.56 -9.51 9.82
C ARG A 34 0.41 -10.46 10.13
N GLU A 35 -0.83 -10.10 9.78
CA GLU A 35 -1.99 -10.94 10.06
C GLU A 35 -1.80 -12.36 9.48
N PRO A 36 -1.94 -13.44 10.27
CA PRO A 36 -1.53 -14.79 9.86
C PRO A 36 -2.22 -15.36 8.62
N HIS A 37 -3.39 -14.81 8.26
CA HIS A 37 -4.15 -15.25 7.10
C HIS A 37 -3.60 -14.69 5.76
N ARG A 38 -2.62 -13.79 5.81
CA ARG A 38 -2.00 -13.17 4.62
C ARG A 38 -0.78 -13.96 4.17
N ARG A 39 -0.99 -14.95 3.31
CA ARG A 39 0.11 -15.78 2.78
C ARG A 39 0.97 -15.04 1.76
N TYR A 40 0.33 -14.33 0.82
CA TYR A 40 1.02 -13.57 -0.23
C TYR A 40 1.19 -12.10 0.16
N HIS A 41 0.16 -11.50 0.74
CA HIS A 41 0.06 -10.08 1.12
C HIS A 41 0.77 -9.72 2.44
N GLY A 42 1.94 -10.34 2.69
CA GLY A 42 2.77 -10.14 3.88
C GLY A 42 3.87 -9.09 3.69
N LEU A 43 4.73 -8.92 4.70
CA LEU A 43 5.78 -7.88 4.68
C LEU A 43 6.75 -7.96 3.50
N ARG A 44 7.10 -9.18 3.06
CA ARG A 44 7.94 -9.39 1.88
C ARG A 44 7.31 -8.82 0.60
N HIS A 45 5.99 -8.97 0.44
CA HIS A 45 5.27 -8.42 -0.71
C HIS A 45 5.25 -6.90 -0.67
N VAL A 46 4.90 -6.32 0.48
CA VAL A 46 4.88 -4.86 0.64
C VAL A 46 6.25 -4.25 0.40
N GLU A 47 7.32 -4.87 0.92
CA GLU A 47 8.70 -4.44 0.65
C GLU A 47 8.99 -4.43 -0.85
N TRP A 48 8.60 -5.48 -1.57
CA TRP A 48 8.79 -5.54 -3.03
C TRP A 48 8.04 -4.42 -3.73
N VAL A 49 6.77 -4.18 -3.39
CA VAL A 49 5.98 -3.10 -4.01
C VAL A 49 6.60 -1.74 -3.71
N VAL A 50 6.93 -1.45 -2.45
CA VAL A 50 7.55 -0.18 -2.04
C VAL A 50 8.88 0.06 -2.74
N ARG A 51 9.72 -0.98 -2.88
CA ARG A 51 11.00 -0.87 -3.60
C ARG A 51 10.79 -0.52 -5.06
N HIS A 52 9.97 -1.27 -5.79
CA HIS A 52 9.76 -1.03 -7.23
C HIS A 52 9.06 0.31 -7.48
N VAL A 53 8.10 0.71 -6.65
CA VAL A 53 7.48 2.03 -6.73
C VAL A 53 8.51 3.14 -6.50
N GLY A 54 9.43 2.94 -5.55
CA GLY A 54 10.56 3.84 -5.33
C GLY A 54 11.47 3.97 -6.55
N GLU A 55 11.82 2.84 -7.19
CA GLU A 55 12.64 2.79 -8.41
C GLU A 55 11.96 3.48 -9.59
N LEU A 56 10.67 3.23 -9.81
CA LEU A 56 9.91 3.88 -10.88
C LEU A 56 9.81 5.40 -10.66
N ALA A 57 9.64 5.84 -9.42
CA ALA A 57 9.58 7.26 -9.06
C ALA A 57 10.91 8.00 -9.26
N GLU A 58 12.02 7.30 -9.52
CA GLU A 58 13.31 7.92 -9.88
C GLU A 58 13.44 8.18 -11.38
N HIS A 59 12.66 7.48 -12.20
CA HIS A 59 12.69 7.60 -13.66
C HIS A 59 11.50 8.35 -14.23
N GLU A 60 10.40 8.47 -13.47
CA GLU A 60 9.18 9.14 -13.90
C GLU A 60 8.95 10.47 -13.16
N PRO A 61 8.42 11.51 -13.83
CA PRO A 61 8.06 12.76 -13.17
C PRO A 61 6.88 12.54 -12.21
N VAL A 62 7.16 12.57 -10.90
CA VAL A 62 6.15 12.42 -9.85
C VAL A 62 5.95 13.72 -9.08
N VAL A 63 4.69 14.11 -8.88
CA VAL A 63 4.34 15.34 -8.14
C VAL A 63 4.57 15.19 -6.64
N ASP A 64 4.21 14.02 -6.08
CA ASP A 64 4.35 13.72 -4.65
C ASP A 64 4.77 12.26 -4.46
N ARG A 65 6.10 12.05 -4.35
CA ARG A 65 6.69 10.73 -4.08
C ARG A 65 6.26 10.17 -2.72
N GLY A 66 6.03 11.02 -1.73
CA GLY A 66 5.61 10.61 -0.37
C GLY A 66 4.21 10.00 -0.39
N SER A 67 3.26 10.65 -1.06
CA SER A 67 1.90 10.14 -1.22
C SER A 67 1.85 8.82 -2.01
N ILE A 68 2.67 8.68 -3.06
CA ILE A 68 2.77 7.44 -3.84
C ILE A 68 3.31 6.29 -2.99
N LEU A 69 4.38 6.52 -2.22
CA LEU A 69 4.93 5.50 -1.34
C LEU A 69 3.95 5.17 -0.21
N ALA A 70 3.27 6.16 0.37
CA ALA A 70 2.19 5.91 1.32
C ALA A 70 1.11 4.99 0.71
N ALA A 71 0.65 5.26 -0.52
CA ALA A 71 -0.30 4.40 -1.20
C ALA A 71 0.22 2.96 -1.36
N ALA A 72 1.51 2.77 -1.69
CA ALA A 72 2.13 1.45 -1.77
C ALA A 72 2.11 0.69 -0.43
N PHE A 73 2.36 1.37 0.70
CA PHE A 73 2.22 0.77 2.03
C PHE A 73 0.78 0.34 2.34
N PHE A 74 -0.22 1.09 1.88
CA PHE A 74 -1.62 0.86 2.23
C PHE A 74 -2.43 0.03 1.22
N HIS A 75 -1.87 -0.29 0.04
CA HIS A 75 -2.62 -0.81 -1.11
C HIS A 75 -3.45 -2.08 -0.82
N ASP A 76 -3.02 -2.91 0.12
CA ASP A 76 -3.71 -4.11 0.57
C ASP A 76 -3.87 -4.17 2.11
N ALA A 77 -3.68 -3.05 2.82
CA ALA A 77 -3.77 -3.01 4.29
C ALA A 77 -5.18 -3.38 4.80
N VAL A 78 -6.21 -3.10 4.00
CA VAL A 78 -7.58 -3.62 4.20
C VAL A 78 -7.76 -4.84 3.29
N TYR A 79 -7.77 -6.04 3.88
CA TYR A 79 -7.92 -7.29 3.12
C TYR A 79 -9.13 -8.07 3.61
N GLN A 80 -10.07 -8.31 2.72
CA GLN A 80 -11.26 -9.13 2.96
C GLN A 80 -11.30 -10.25 1.92
N PRO A 81 -10.69 -11.41 2.18
CA PRO A 81 -10.58 -12.50 1.21
C PRO A 81 -11.95 -13.13 0.85
N THR A 82 -12.98 -12.89 1.66
CA THR A 82 -14.37 -13.33 1.43
C THR A 82 -15.25 -12.25 0.81
N ALA A 83 -14.70 -11.07 0.50
CA ALA A 83 -15.46 -10.05 -0.22
C ALA A 83 -15.71 -10.58 -1.65
N THR A 84 -16.95 -10.99 -1.90
CA THR A 84 -17.41 -11.11 -3.29
C THR A 84 -17.53 -9.67 -3.80
N ALA A 85 -16.95 -9.38 -4.97
CA ALA A 85 -17.22 -8.14 -5.68
C ALA A 85 -18.68 -8.20 -6.18
N THR A 86 -19.63 -8.05 -5.25
CA THR A 86 -21.06 -7.98 -5.53
C THR A 86 -21.57 -6.68 -4.94
N GLY A 87 -21.03 -5.56 -5.43
CA GLY A 87 -21.87 -4.39 -5.60
C GLY A 87 -22.69 -4.59 -6.88
N PRO A 88 -23.96 -4.18 -6.94
CA PRO A 88 -24.68 -4.21 -8.20
C PRO A 88 -23.87 -3.39 -9.22
N ILE A 89 -23.46 -4.03 -10.31
CA ILE A 89 -22.96 -3.28 -11.45
C ILE A 89 -24.21 -2.72 -12.11
N ASP A 90 -24.51 -1.47 -11.75
CA ASP A 90 -25.53 -0.67 -12.39
C ASP A 90 -25.03 -0.37 -13.80
N HIS A 91 -25.17 -1.34 -14.71
CA HIS A 91 -25.16 -1.09 -16.14
C HIS A 91 -26.44 -0.35 -16.50
N GLU A 92 -26.62 0.86 -15.97
CA GLU A 92 -27.62 1.76 -16.49
C GLU A 92 -27.17 2.13 -17.90
N LYS A 93 -27.98 1.68 -18.86
CA LYS A 93 -27.75 1.84 -20.28
C LYS A 93 -27.54 3.33 -20.56
N VAL A 94 -26.37 3.67 -21.10
CA VAL A 94 -26.22 4.90 -21.87
C VAL A 94 -27.06 4.71 -23.13
N SER A 95 -28.35 5.02 -23.02
CA SER A 95 -29.20 5.26 -24.17
C SER A 95 -28.65 6.48 -24.88
N ASN A 96 -28.02 6.21 -26.01
CA ASN A 96 -27.60 7.20 -26.98
C ASN A 96 -28.85 7.86 -27.58
N GLU A 97 -29.19 9.05 -27.12
CA GLU A 97 -30.03 10.01 -27.84
C GLU A 97 -29.42 11.40 -27.64
N GLN A 98 -28.62 11.85 -28.62
CA GLN A 98 -28.75 13.12 -29.35
C GLN A 98 -27.56 13.36 -30.28
#